data_AF-A0A955Z606-F1
#
_entry.id   AF-A0A955Z606-F1
#
_cell.length_a   1.000
_cell.length_b   1.000
_cell.length_c   1.000
_cell.angle_alpha   90.00
_cell.angle_beta   90.00
_cell.angle_gamma   90.00
#
_symmetry.space_group_name_H-M   'P 1'
#
loop_
_entity.id
_entity.type
_entity.pdbx_description
1 polymer ?
#
loop_
_entity_poly.entity_id
_entity_poly.type
_entity_poly.pdbx_seq_one_letter_code
_entity_poly.pdbx_strand_id
1 'polypeptide(L)'
;MSKKIWLGAVAYDPKVVTIWEGMREYFRDEAKLDVEIVLYLSYEAQVEALLADTPRIDIAWNTNLAFLQSEAWSDKRCTPLAMRDTDLGWTTKIIALSGGSVKSVDDLRG
;
A
#
# COMPACT_ATOMS: atom_id res chain seq x y z
N MET A 1 -4.02 -20.84 -20.71
CA MET A 1 -3.49 -20.63 -19.33
C MET A 1 -3.79 -19.20 -18.93
N SER A 2 -4.21 -18.96 -17.69
CA SER A 2 -4.43 -17.60 -17.19
C SER A 2 -3.09 -16.86 -17.13
N LYS A 3 -3.06 -15.56 -17.45
CA LYS A 3 -1.85 -14.73 -17.31
C LYS A 3 -1.49 -14.64 -15.83
N LYS A 4 -0.23 -14.91 -15.47
CA LYS A 4 0.29 -14.68 -14.12
C LYS A 4 0.16 -13.20 -13.75
N ILE A 5 -0.36 -12.92 -12.55
CA ILE A 5 -0.47 -11.59 -11.96
C ILE A 5 0.65 -11.44 -10.93
N TRP A 6 1.42 -10.36 -11.03
CA TRP A 6 2.47 -10.03 -10.07
C TRP A 6 1.96 -8.97 -9.10
N LEU A 7 1.97 -9.29 -7.81
CA LEU A 7 1.53 -8.39 -6.76
C LEU A 7 2.71 -8.01 -5.86
N GLY A 8 2.97 -6.71 -5.75
CA GLY A 8 3.94 -6.15 -4.81
C GLY A 8 3.33 -5.95 -3.42
N ALA A 9 4.06 -6.36 -2.38
CA ALA A 9 3.75 -6.01 -1.00
C ALA A 9 5.00 -5.59 -0.21
N VAL A 10 4.86 -4.62 0.69
CA VAL A 10 5.96 -4.15 1.55
C VAL A 10 6.04 -4.95 2.85
N ALA A 11 7.15 -5.64 3.08
CA ALA A 11 7.41 -6.45 4.26
C ALA A 11 7.95 -5.60 5.44
N TYR A 12 7.15 -4.67 5.95
CA TYR A 12 7.53 -3.77 7.05
C TYR A 12 7.53 -4.45 8.43
N ASP A 13 6.91 -5.62 8.55
CA ASP A 13 6.78 -6.42 9.77
C ASP A 13 6.86 -7.90 9.35
N PRO A 14 7.56 -8.79 10.09
CA PRO A 14 7.65 -10.20 9.76
C PRO A 14 6.30 -10.89 9.48
N LYS A 15 5.23 -10.46 10.15
CA LYS A 15 3.88 -11.03 9.93
C LYS A 15 3.37 -10.82 8.51
N VAL A 16 3.83 -9.77 7.82
CA VAL A 16 3.38 -9.45 6.45
C VAL A 16 3.80 -10.56 5.49
N VAL A 17 4.98 -11.15 5.70
CA VAL A 17 5.45 -12.30 4.91
C VAL A 17 4.47 -13.46 5.03
N THR A 18 4.13 -13.87 6.25
CA THR A 18 3.18 -14.96 6.51
C THR A 18 1.78 -14.67 5.95
N ILE A 19 1.31 -13.43 6.04
CA ILE A 19 0.03 -13.03 5.43
C ILE A 19 0.06 -13.27 3.92
N TRP A 20 1.10 -12.81 3.22
CA TRP A 20 1.15 -12.92 1.77
C TRP A 20 1.49 -14.32 1.27
N GLU A 21 2.20 -15.13 2.04
CA GLU A 21 2.31 -16.56 1.80
C GLU A 21 0.92 -17.22 1.82
N GLY A 22 0.12 -16.96 2.85
CA GLY A 22 -1.26 -17.46 2.93
C GLY A 22 -2.15 -16.93 1.81
N MET A 23 -2.05 -15.64 1.44
CA MET A 23 -2.81 -15.06 0.33
C MET A 23 -2.44 -15.71 -1.02
N ARG A 24 -1.16 -16.00 -1.25
CA ARG A 24 -0.69 -16.71 -2.46
C ARG A 24 -1.31 -18.09 -2.56
N GLU A 25 -1.36 -18.83 -1.45
CA GLU A 25 -2.01 -20.14 -1.39
C GLU A 25 -3.51 -20.02 -1.66
N TYR A 26 -4.19 -19.07 -1.01
CA TYR A 26 -5.61 -18.80 -1.24
C TYR A 26 -5.92 -18.45 -2.70
N PHE A 27 -5.14 -17.57 -3.33
CA PHE A 27 -5.36 -17.19 -4.73
C PHE A 27 -5.25 -18.39 -5.66
N ARG A 28 -4.26 -19.26 -5.44
CA ARG A 28 -4.05 -20.47 -6.23
C ARG A 28 -5.15 -21.51 -5.99
N ASP A 29 -5.43 -21.82 -4.73
CA ASP A 29 -6.23 -22.99 -4.36
C ASP A 29 -7.71 -22.70 -4.29
N GLU A 30 -8.12 -21.51 -3.83
CA GLU A 30 -9.53 -21.14 -3.70
C GLU A 30 -9.99 -20.30 -4.89
N ALA A 31 -9.28 -19.20 -5.20
CA ALA A 31 -9.68 -18.28 -6.26
C ALA A 31 -9.32 -18.76 -7.68
N LYS A 32 -8.47 -19.80 -7.80
CA LYS A 32 -7.95 -20.35 -9.08
C LYS A 32 -7.27 -19.29 -9.95
N LEU A 33 -6.54 -18.38 -9.33
CA LEU A 33 -5.74 -17.33 -9.95
C LEU A 33 -4.24 -17.61 -9.77
N ASP A 34 -3.46 -17.42 -10.84
CA ASP A 34 -2.00 -17.49 -10.78
C ASP A 34 -1.45 -16.14 -10.33
N VAL A 35 -1.32 -15.95 -9.02
CA VAL A 35 -0.78 -14.73 -8.40
C VAL A 35 0.57 -15.03 -7.77
N GLU A 36 1.59 -14.25 -8.14
CA GLU A 36 2.92 -14.31 -7.54
C GLU A 36 3.18 -13.05 -6.72
N ILE A 37 3.78 -13.22 -5.53
CA ILE A 37 4.01 -12.12 -4.60
C ILE A 37 5.48 -11.69 -4.68
N VAL A 38 5.71 -10.39 -4.85
CA VAL A 38 7.03 -9.77 -4.79
C VAL A 38 7.10 -8.92 -3.52
N LEU A 39 8.05 -9.23 -2.64
CA LEU A 39 8.24 -8.49 -1.40
C LEU A 39 9.23 -7.33 -1.59
N TYR A 40 8.84 -6.15 -1.10
CA TYR A 40 9.66 -4.94 -1.09
C TYR A 40 9.98 -4.53 0.35
N LEU A 41 11.11 -3.83 0.53
CA LEU A 41 11.48 -3.25 1.84
C LEU A 41 10.93 -1.83 2.02
N SER A 42 10.56 -1.14 0.94
CA SER A 42 10.01 0.21 0.99
C SER A 42 8.86 0.38 0.00
N TYR A 43 7.95 1.31 0.30
CA TYR A 43 6.84 1.63 -0.58
C TYR A 43 7.34 2.29 -1.87
N GLU A 44 8.38 3.13 -1.78
CA GLU A 44 8.96 3.82 -2.93
C GLU A 44 9.47 2.83 -3.98
N ALA A 45 10.22 1.79 -3.57
CA ALA A 45 10.72 0.77 -4.49
C ALA A 45 9.58 -0.05 -5.13
N GLN A 46 8.51 -0.30 -4.37
CA GLN A 46 7.30 -0.93 -4.90
C GLN A 46 6.59 -0.04 -5.93
N VAL A 47 6.44 1.26 -5.64
CA VAL A 47 5.79 2.21 -6.54
C VAL A 47 6.61 2.40 -7.82
N GLU A 48 7.94 2.49 -7.72
CA GLU A 48 8.83 2.50 -8.89
C GLU A 48 8.65 1.24 -9.74
N ALA A 49 8.56 0.07 -9.10
CA ALA A 49 8.36 -1.19 -9.81
C ALA A 49 6.98 -1.32 -10.48
N LEU A 50 5.94 -0.69 -9.90
CA LEU A 50 4.60 -0.62 -10.47
C LEU A 50 4.55 0.33 -11.68
N LEU A 51 5.24 1.46 -11.60
CA LEU A 51 5.09 2.57 -12.54
C LEU A 51 6.21 2.68 -13.60
N ALA A 52 7.22 1.81 -13.54
CA ALA A 52 8.27 1.74 -14.56
C ALA A 52 7.68 1.55 -15.96
N ASP A 53 8.40 2.03 -16.99
CA ASP A 53 8.03 1.85 -18.41
C ASP A 53 7.76 0.38 -18.77
N THR A 54 8.46 -0.54 -18.10
CA THR A 54 8.15 -1.97 -18.08
C THR A 54 7.90 -2.39 -16.63
N PRO A 55 6.62 -2.45 -16.21
CA PRO A 55 6.28 -2.78 -14.84
C PRO A 55 6.78 -4.17 -14.43
N ARG A 56 7.31 -4.27 -13.21
CA ARG A 56 7.72 -5.55 -12.61
C ARG A 56 6.58 -6.21 -11.84
N ILE A 57 5.57 -5.43 -11.46
CA ILE A 57 4.36 -5.87 -10.78
C ILE A 57 3.15 -5.27 -11.49
N ASP A 58 2.03 -6.00 -11.50
CA ASP A 58 0.75 -5.54 -12.04
C ASP A 58 -0.09 -4.81 -10.97
N ILE A 59 0.06 -5.19 -9.69
CA ILE A 59 -0.72 -4.68 -8.56
C ILE A 59 0.24 -4.35 -7.40
N ALA A 60 -0.04 -3.28 -6.66
CA ALA A 60 0.69 -2.92 -5.45
C ALA A 60 -0.25 -2.86 -4.23
N TRP A 61 0.05 -3.63 -3.19
CA TRP A 61 -0.59 -3.49 -1.89
C TRP A 61 0.03 -2.32 -1.13
N ASN A 62 -0.67 -1.19 -1.17
CA ASN A 62 -0.21 0.09 -0.66
C ASN A 62 -0.88 0.46 0.67
N THR A 63 -0.17 1.22 1.49
CA THR A 63 -0.80 2.08 2.50
C THR A 63 -1.40 3.33 1.85
N ASN A 64 -2.15 4.12 2.61
CA ASN A 64 -2.77 5.36 2.13
C ASN A 64 -1.79 6.32 1.44
N LEU A 65 -0.62 6.60 2.03
CA LEU A 65 0.35 7.51 1.42
C LEU A 65 1.01 6.92 0.16
N ALA A 66 1.33 5.62 0.16
CA ALA A 66 1.88 4.94 -1.01
C ALA A 66 0.87 4.89 -2.17
N PHE A 67 -0.43 4.78 -1.88
CA PHE A 67 -1.47 4.91 -2.88
C PHE A 67 -1.53 6.32 -3.45
N LEU A 68 -1.55 7.37 -2.61
CA LEU A 68 -1.51 8.76 -3.08
C LEU A 68 -0.27 9.06 -3.92
N GLN A 69 0.89 8.51 -3.55
CA GLN A 69 2.11 8.60 -4.35
C GLN A 69 1.95 7.92 -5.70
N SER A 70 1.39 6.71 -5.74
CA SER A 70 1.12 5.97 -6.98
C SER A 70 0.15 6.73 -7.89
N GLU A 71 -0.92 7.29 -7.32
CA GLU A 71 -1.89 8.13 -8.03
C GLU A 71 -1.21 9.38 -8.60
N ALA A 72 -0.44 10.11 -7.79
CA ALA A 72 0.25 11.32 -8.23
C ALA A 72 1.27 11.04 -9.35
N TRP A 73 2.10 10.00 -9.17
CA TRP A 73 3.18 9.68 -10.11
C TRP A 73 2.68 9.03 -11.41
N SER A 74 1.49 8.44 -11.37
CA SER A 74 0.84 7.89 -12.57
C SER A 74 -0.05 8.90 -13.29
N ASP A 75 -0.12 10.15 -12.86
CA ASP A 75 -1.09 11.14 -13.34
C ASP A 75 -2.53 10.59 -13.27
N LYS A 76 -2.89 10.06 -12.09
CA LYS A 76 -4.20 9.47 -11.76
C LYS A 76 -4.61 8.26 -12.60
N ARG A 77 -3.67 7.61 -13.30
CA ARG A 77 -3.94 6.35 -14.02
C ARG A 77 -4.02 5.14 -13.10
N CYS A 78 -3.34 5.16 -11.95
CA CYS A 78 -3.52 4.14 -10.92
C CYS A 78 -4.91 4.27 -10.29
N THR A 79 -5.62 3.14 -10.21
CA THR A 79 -6.95 3.07 -9.63
C THR A 79 -6.96 2.16 -8.40
N PRO A 80 -7.78 2.46 -7.38
CA PRO A 80 -7.93 1.57 -6.24
C PRO A 80 -8.70 0.32 -6.65
N LEU A 81 -8.18 -0.86 -6.30
CA LEU A 81 -8.83 -2.15 -6.58
C LEU A 81 -9.63 -2.67 -5.38
N ALA A 82 -9.02 -2.62 -4.20
CA ALA A 82 -9.62 -3.08 -2.96
C ALA A 82 -8.94 -2.38 -1.78
N MET A 83 -9.64 -2.37 -0.65
CA MET A 83 -9.15 -1.88 0.63
C MET A 83 -9.75 -2.77 1.73
N ARG A 84 -9.05 -2.95 2.85
CA ARG A 84 -9.62 -3.68 3.98
C ARG A 84 -10.70 -2.82 4.63
N ASP A 85 -11.74 -3.46 5.13
CA ASP A 85 -12.80 -2.76 5.87
C ASP A 85 -12.26 -1.96 7.07
N THR A 86 -11.17 -2.45 7.68
CA THR A 86 -10.51 -1.79 8.81
C THR A 86 -9.80 -0.47 8.45
N ASP A 87 -9.55 -0.23 7.18
CA ASP A 87 -8.89 0.99 6.68
C ASP A 87 -9.94 2.07 6.30
N LEU A 88 -11.23 1.74 6.32
CA LEU A 88 -12.31 2.70 6.06
C LEU A 88 -12.40 3.75 7.17
N GLY A 89 -12.59 5.01 6.79
CA GLY A 89 -12.92 6.09 7.72
C GLY A 89 -11.79 6.55 8.65
N TRP A 90 -10.53 6.18 8.35
CA TRP A 90 -9.39 6.69 9.11
C TRP A 90 -9.30 8.22 9.06
N THR A 91 -8.97 8.84 10.19
CA THR A 91 -8.84 10.30 10.31
C THR A 91 -7.48 10.64 10.88
N THR A 92 -6.79 11.61 10.30
CA THR A 92 -5.58 12.19 10.91
C THR A 92 -5.96 13.00 12.14
N LYS A 93 -5.24 12.81 13.24
CA LYS A 93 -5.34 13.63 14.46
C LYS A 93 -4.02 14.33 14.71
N ILE A 94 -4.08 15.59 15.11
CA ILE A 94 -2.93 16.35 15.62
C ILE A 94 -3.09 16.37 17.14
N ILE A 95 -2.08 15.90 17.86
CA ILE A 95 -2.09 15.81 19.33
C ILE A 95 -1.10 16.83 19.88
N ALA A 96 -1.55 17.66 20.82
CA ALA A 96 -0.74 18.63 21.54
C ALA A 96 -0.70 18.30 23.03
N LEU A 97 0.36 18.75 23.72
CA LEU A 97 0.49 18.57 25.16
C LEU A 97 -0.60 19.36 25.90
N SER A 98 -1.28 18.71 26.84
CA SER A 98 -2.22 19.39 27.72
C SER A 98 -1.51 20.47 28.55
N GLY A 99 -2.01 21.71 28.52
CA GLY A 99 -1.38 22.86 29.17
C GLY A 99 -0.13 23.41 28.45
N GLY A 100 0.23 22.87 27.28
CA GLY A 100 1.32 23.36 26.46
C GLY A 100 1.00 24.67 25.72
N SER A 101 1.99 25.18 24.99
CA SER A 101 1.89 26.41 24.19
C SER A 101 1.05 26.27 22.93
N VAL A 102 0.95 25.07 22.35
CA VAL A 102 0.15 24.79 21.16
C VAL A 102 -1.30 24.54 21.56
N LYS A 103 -2.18 25.49 21.25
CA LYS A 103 -3.64 25.42 21.53
C LYS A 103 -4.49 25.32 20.27
N SER A 104 -3.91 25.64 19.12
CA SER A 104 -4.54 25.68 17.82
C SER A 104 -3.52 25.33 16.72
N VAL A 105 -4.00 25.10 15.50
CA VAL A 105 -3.13 24.85 14.33
C VAL A 105 -2.25 26.06 14.02
N ASP A 106 -2.74 27.28 14.26
CA ASP A 106 -1.99 28.51 14.00
C ASP A 106 -0.75 28.63 14.91
N ASP A 107 -0.77 28.01 16.10
CA ASP A 107 0.38 27.99 17.02
C ASP A 107 1.53 27.10 16.52
N LEU A 108 1.33 26.33 15.44
CA LEU A 108 2.39 25.57 14.77
C LEU A 108 3.23 26.44 13.83
N ARG A 109 2.82 27.70 13.59
CA ARG A 109 3.58 28.64 12.79
C ARG A 109 4.79 29.11 13.61
N GLY A 110 5.99 28.77 13.13
CA GLY A 110 7.26 29.22 13.71
C GLY A 110 7.44 30.73 13.66
#